data_AF-A0A4R0DKW8-F1
#
_entry.id   AF-A0A4R0DKW8-F1
#
_cell.length_a   1.000
_cell.length_b   1.000
_cell.length_c   1.000
_cell.angle_alpha   90.00
_cell.angle_beta   90.00
_cell.angle_gamma   90.00
#
_symmetry.space_group_name_H-M   'P 1'
#
loop_
_entity.id
_entity.type
_entity.pdbx_description
1 polymer ?
#
loop_
_entity_poly.entity_id
_entity_poly.type
_entity_poly.pdbx_seq_one_letter_code
_entity_poly.pdbx_strand_id
1 'polypeptide(L)'
;MNIVLSELYQPVTEHALCGEDLSFSTHFHDIKKAKTQDDVLLDQGDWVTERKQADWDFVVAQTIELLREKSKDIRLVTWLTEGWANLYGFQGIAHGIQLCHELLQRYWQQIHPEMDEDDLDQRIGLLQGFIQQLPSLIKSVPLTSGQYNYHLLDYDNALYHENNRRKHSNEEDAAIVGLSLEQFEQALFNTSKSFQYQNYQAFQDILTQWQQLKQILDELMGLDAPSFAIMDSTLDDIHSTLRKVYKTDAFGTIEQSVPVQSEVIVTPTVQVQTAPVQATGFQAQTQNHLANREQAMLVLQDISDYFQANEPHSPVSYMLQKTIKWSQMPLHEWLAQVIKDDQPLQMVQDILGVQPKNEYE
;
A
#
# COMPACT_ATOMS: atom_id res chain seq x y z
N MET A 1 13.46 6.11 9.68
CA MET A 1 14.70 5.30 9.59
C MET A 1 15.87 6.23 9.22
N ASN A 2 16.97 6.28 9.99
CA ASN A 2 18.14 7.13 9.71
C ASN A 2 19.28 6.34 9.07
N ILE A 3 19.00 5.59 8.01
CA ILE A 3 20.00 4.80 7.29
C ILE A 3 20.08 5.35 5.88
N VAL A 4 21.27 5.74 5.45
CA VAL A 4 21.55 6.08 4.06
C VAL A 4 21.67 4.75 3.31
N LEU A 5 20.59 4.36 2.63
CA LEU A 5 20.49 3.05 1.96
C LEU A 5 21.67 2.80 1.00
N SER A 6 22.17 3.86 0.38
CA SER A 6 23.28 3.78 -0.58
C SER A 6 24.59 3.29 -0.03
N GLU A 7 24.80 3.36 1.28
CA GLU A 7 25.97 2.79 1.94
C GLU A 7 25.93 1.25 1.95
N LEU A 8 24.74 0.64 1.88
CA LEU A 8 24.58 -0.82 1.96
C LEU A 8 24.80 -1.55 0.63
N TYR A 9 24.76 -0.82 -0.49
CA TYR A 9 25.04 -1.35 -1.82
C TYR A 9 26.33 -0.79 -2.43
N GLN A 10 27.20 -0.18 -1.62
CA GLN A 10 28.61 0.04 -2.00
C GLN A 10 29.38 -1.28 -1.99
N PRO A 11 30.44 -1.45 -2.81
CA PRO A 11 31.25 -2.65 -2.77
C PRO A 11 31.90 -2.84 -1.40
N VAL A 12 32.10 -4.09 -0.95
CA VAL A 12 32.79 -4.38 0.32
C VAL A 12 34.23 -3.88 0.28
N THR A 13 34.95 -4.20 -0.81
CA THR A 13 36.26 -3.64 -1.14
C THR A 13 36.40 -3.49 -2.66
N GLU A 14 37.41 -2.75 -3.14
CA GLU A 14 37.68 -2.60 -4.57
C GLU A 14 38.05 -3.92 -5.29
N HIS A 15 38.60 -4.89 -4.55
CA HIS A 15 39.08 -6.17 -5.11
C HIS A 15 38.17 -7.36 -4.81
N ALA A 16 37.24 -7.21 -3.86
CA ALA A 16 36.20 -8.18 -3.53
C ALA A 16 34.88 -7.44 -3.34
N LEU A 17 34.14 -7.23 -4.44
CA LEU A 17 32.94 -6.40 -4.45
C LEU A 17 31.85 -6.94 -3.51
N CYS A 18 31.68 -8.27 -3.49
CA CYS A 18 30.70 -8.97 -2.65
C CYS A 18 31.30 -9.57 -1.38
N GLY A 19 32.60 -9.44 -1.17
CA GLY A 19 33.28 -9.99 0.00
C GLY A 19 33.20 -11.53 0.08
N GLU A 20 33.10 -12.07 1.30
CA GLU A 20 33.20 -13.51 1.58
C GLU A 20 31.83 -14.18 1.77
N ASP A 21 31.74 -15.50 1.52
CA ASP A 21 30.58 -16.30 1.88
C ASP A 21 30.56 -16.54 3.40
N LEU A 22 29.46 -16.13 4.04
CA LEU A 22 29.25 -16.22 5.49
C LEU A 22 28.43 -17.44 5.91
N SER A 23 28.14 -18.39 5.02
CA SER A 23 27.33 -19.60 5.27
C SER A 23 27.66 -20.32 6.59
N PHE A 24 28.95 -20.43 6.93
CA PHE A 24 29.45 -21.14 8.11
C PHE A 24 29.97 -20.21 9.22
N SER A 25 29.73 -18.90 9.10
CA SER A 25 30.17 -17.92 10.09
C SER A 25 29.35 -17.99 11.39
N THR A 26 29.97 -17.60 12.51
CA THR A 26 29.25 -17.40 13.77
C THR A 26 28.22 -16.29 13.66
N HIS A 27 28.49 -15.25 12.86
CA HIS A 27 27.57 -14.14 12.63
C HIS A 27 26.21 -14.61 12.08
N PHE A 28 26.20 -15.53 11.10
CA PHE A 28 24.96 -16.11 10.58
C PHE A 28 24.21 -16.92 11.62
N HIS A 29 24.93 -17.63 12.49
CA HIS A 29 24.32 -18.36 13.61
C HIS A 29 23.67 -17.39 14.60
N ASP A 30 24.36 -16.32 14.96
CA ASP A 30 23.90 -15.33 15.94
C ASP A 30 22.66 -14.59 15.43
N ILE A 31 22.62 -14.19 14.15
CA ILE A 31 21.43 -13.57 13.54
C ILE A 31 20.24 -14.53 13.53
N LYS A 32 20.44 -15.78 13.09
CA LYS A 32 19.38 -16.80 13.10
C LYS A 32 18.84 -17.03 14.50
N LYS A 33 19.72 -17.09 15.50
CA LYS A 33 19.35 -17.25 16.91
C LYS A 33 18.56 -16.05 17.41
N ALA A 34 18.98 -14.82 17.08
CA ALA A 34 18.34 -13.58 17.51
C ALA A 34 16.95 -13.37 16.90
N LYS A 35 16.72 -13.84 15.67
CA LYS A 35 15.39 -13.82 15.03
C LYS A 35 14.38 -14.79 15.66
N THR A 36 14.85 -15.90 16.23
CA THR A 36 13.94 -16.95 16.68
C THR A 36 13.11 -16.44 17.86
N GLN A 37 11.79 -16.49 17.73
CA GLN A 37 10.84 -16.21 18.80
C GLN A 37 9.91 -17.41 19.04
N ASP A 38 9.47 -17.59 20.28
CA ASP A 38 8.52 -18.63 20.64
C ASP A 38 7.09 -18.21 20.25
N ASP A 39 6.28 -19.18 19.81
CA ASP A 39 4.85 -18.93 19.55
C ASP A 39 4.12 -18.67 20.87
N VAL A 40 3.49 -17.50 20.97
CA VAL A 40 2.76 -17.06 22.16
C VAL A 40 1.50 -17.89 22.38
N LEU A 41 0.94 -18.48 21.33
CA LEU A 41 -0.29 -19.28 21.36
C LEU A 41 -0.06 -20.73 21.79
N LEU A 42 1.20 -21.20 21.83
CA LEU A 42 1.52 -22.54 22.32
C LEU A 42 1.51 -22.57 23.85
N ASP A 43 0.78 -23.55 24.39
CA ASP A 43 0.81 -23.88 25.81
C ASP A 43 2.17 -24.48 26.16
N GLN A 44 2.85 -23.90 27.16
CA GLN A 44 4.15 -24.38 27.64
C GLN A 44 4.02 -25.61 28.56
N GLY A 45 2.79 -25.99 28.91
CA GLY A 45 2.55 -27.05 29.89
C GLY A 45 3.14 -26.68 31.26
N ASP A 46 3.57 -27.69 32.03
CA ASP A 46 4.04 -27.51 33.41
C ASP A 46 5.43 -26.86 33.53
N TRP A 47 6.14 -26.60 32.42
CA TRP A 47 7.47 -26.00 32.40
C TRP A 47 7.41 -24.59 31.83
N VAL A 48 7.17 -23.61 32.70
CA VAL A 48 7.14 -22.18 32.32
C VAL A 48 8.57 -21.65 32.21
N THR A 49 9.01 -21.38 30.99
CA THR A 49 10.25 -20.63 30.71
C THR A 49 9.92 -19.23 30.19
N GLU A 50 10.85 -18.28 30.36
CA GLU A 50 10.72 -16.99 29.68
C GLU A 50 10.66 -17.22 28.16
N ARG A 51 9.57 -16.76 27.53
CA ARG A 51 9.39 -16.88 26.09
C ARG A 51 10.51 -16.14 25.38
N LYS A 52 11.17 -16.81 24.46
CA LYS A 52 12.17 -16.19 23.60
C LYS A 52 11.49 -15.16 22.70
N GLN A 53 11.97 -13.92 22.76
CA GLN A 53 11.56 -12.86 21.85
C GLN A 53 12.68 -12.59 20.84
N ALA A 54 12.29 -12.19 19.63
CA ALA A 54 13.25 -11.79 18.62
C ALA A 54 13.92 -10.46 19.01
N ASP A 55 15.23 -10.38 18.85
CA ASP A 55 16.01 -9.14 19.02
C ASP A 55 16.22 -8.49 17.65
N TRP A 56 15.20 -7.75 17.19
CA TRP A 56 15.22 -7.12 15.87
C TRP A 56 16.27 -6.02 15.75
N ASP A 57 16.56 -5.29 16.84
CA ASP A 57 17.63 -4.29 16.86
C ASP A 57 18.99 -4.94 16.60
N PHE A 58 19.29 -6.07 17.27
CA PHE A 58 20.49 -6.84 17.02
C PHE A 58 20.54 -7.38 15.59
N VAL A 59 19.44 -7.97 15.09
CA VAL A 59 19.37 -8.49 13.71
C VAL A 59 19.68 -7.39 12.71
N VAL A 60 19.07 -6.21 12.86
CA VAL A 60 19.30 -5.07 11.94
C VAL A 60 20.73 -4.56 12.03
N ALA A 61 21.24 -4.33 13.24
CA ALA A 61 22.59 -3.81 13.45
C ALA A 61 23.66 -4.73 12.86
N GLN A 62 23.61 -6.03 13.19
CA GLN A 62 24.56 -7.01 12.68
C GLN A 62 24.44 -7.21 11.17
N THR A 63 23.22 -7.25 10.64
CA THR A 63 23.03 -7.44 9.20
C THR A 63 23.57 -6.26 8.40
N ILE A 64 23.40 -5.02 8.90
CA ILE A 64 23.96 -3.81 8.30
C ILE A 64 25.49 -3.83 8.32
N GLU A 65 26.10 -4.19 9.45
CA GLU A 65 27.55 -4.32 9.59
C GLU A 65 28.11 -5.30 8.57
N LEU A 66 27.52 -6.50 8.48
CA LEU A 66 27.96 -7.52 7.53
C LEU A 66 27.78 -7.08 6.07
N LEU A 67 26.64 -6.47 5.73
CA LEU A 67 26.41 -5.95 4.37
C LEU A 67 27.41 -4.87 3.99
N ARG A 68 27.85 -4.03 4.93
CA ARG A 68 28.85 -2.98 4.66
C ARG A 68 30.25 -3.56 4.52
N GLU A 69 30.65 -4.42 5.44
CA GLU A 69 32.06 -4.70 5.68
C GLU A 69 32.51 -6.11 5.29
N LYS A 70 31.58 -7.05 5.10
CA LYS A 70 31.92 -8.48 5.00
C LYS A 70 31.37 -9.16 3.76
N SER A 71 30.07 -9.01 3.48
CA SER A 71 29.41 -9.84 2.47
C SER A 71 28.19 -9.17 1.86
N LYS A 72 28.07 -9.23 0.53
CA LYS A 72 26.82 -8.98 -0.18
C LYS A 72 26.14 -10.32 -0.40
N ASP A 73 25.05 -10.56 0.33
CA ASP A 73 24.39 -11.86 0.40
C ASP A 73 22.86 -11.72 0.41
N ILE A 74 22.17 -12.49 -0.44
CA ILE A 74 20.70 -12.48 -0.55
C ILE A 74 20.03 -12.84 0.79
N ARG A 75 20.65 -13.72 1.58
CA ARG A 75 20.15 -14.14 2.90
C ARG A 75 20.19 -12.99 3.90
N LEU A 76 21.23 -12.16 3.86
CA LEU A 76 21.32 -10.95 4.69
C LEU A 76 20.24 -9.94 4.32
N VAL A 77 19.97 -9.73 3.03
CA VAL A 77 18.87 -8.85 2.59
C VAL A 77 17.52 -9.33 3.14
N THR A 78 17.30 -10.64 3.14
CA THR A 78 16.08 -11.26 3.68
C THR A 78 15.90 -10.94 5.16
N TRP A 79 16.95 -11.12 5.96
CA TRP A 79 16.90 -10.89 7.40
C TRP A 79 16.82 -9.40 7.75
N LEU A 80 17.49 -8.55 6.98
CA LEU A 80 17.40 -7.10 7.18
C LEU A 80 15.99 -6.59 6.90
N THR A 81 15.36 -7.09 5.84
CA THR A 81 13.98 -6.71 5.47
C THR A 81 12.99 -7.13 6.55
N GLU A 82 13.17 -8.32 7.12
CA GLU A 82 12.37 -8.81 8.24
C GLU A 82 12.56 -7.94 9.50
N GLY A 83 13.80 -7.61 9.87
CA GLY A 83 14.08 -6.73 11.00
C GLY A 83 13.54 -5.31 10.79
N TRP A 84 13.70 -4.76 9.59
CA TRP A 84 13.16 -3.44 9.24
C TRP A 84 11.63 -3.42 9.19
N ALA A 85 10.99 -4.51 8.77
CA ALA A 85 9.53 -4.62 8.83
C ALA A 85 9.03 -4.51 10.27
N ASN A 86 9.69 -5.20 11.20
CA ASN A 86 9.32 -5.20 12.62
C ASN A 86 9.62 -3.86 13.32
N LEU A 87 10.72 -3.18 12.96
CA LEU A 87 11.10 -1.91 13.60
C LEU A 87 10.49 -0.66 12.93
N TYR A 88 10.27 -0.71 11.61
CA TYR A 88 9.96 0.46 10.79
C TYR A 88 8.73 0.26 9.88
N GLY A 89 8.01 -0.86 10.02
CA GLY A 89 6.76 -1.11 9.30
C GLY A 89 6.91 -1.08 7.78
N PHE A 90 5.93 -0.49 7.09
CA PHE A 90 5.92 -0.42 5.62
C PHE A 90 7.16 0.27 5.05
N GLN A 91 7.65 1.32 5.72
CA GLN A 91 8.87 2.01 5.27
C GLN A 91 10.05 1.05 5.28
N GLY A 92 10.18 0.22 6.31
CA GLY A 92 11.25 -0.78 6.40
C GLY A 92 11.17 -1.84 5.30
N ILE A 93 9.96 -2.31 5.00
CA ILE A 93 9.72 -3.29 3.92
C ILE A 93 10.10 -2.69 2.57
N ALA A 94 9.68 -1.46 2.27
CA ALA A 94 10.01 -0.77 1.02
C ALA A 94 11.52 -0.66 0.82
N HIS A 95 12.26 -0.25 1.85
CA HIS A 95 13.73 -0.19 1.79
C HIS A 95 14.38 -1.56 1.64
N GLY A 96 13.81 -2.61 2.24
CA GLY A 96 14.30 -3.99 2.08
C GLY A 96 14.16 -4.51 0.65
N ILE A 97 13.00 -4.26 0.02
CA ILE A 97 12.76 -4.57 -1.40
C ILE A 97 13.70 -3.74 -2.29
N GLN A 98 13.86 -2.45 -1.96
CA GLN A 98 14.80 -1.58 -2.69
C GLN A 98 16.22 -2.12 -2.63
N LEU A 99 16.72 -2.43 -1.43
CA LEU A 99 18.04 -2.99 -1.23
C LEU A 99 18.24 -4.28 -2.03
N CYS A 100 17.22 -5.14 -2.08
CA CYS A 100 17.25 -6.37 -2.84
C CYS A 100 17.54 -6.11 -4.32
N HIS A 101 16.69 -5.32 -4.99
CA HIS A 101 16.88 -5.10 -6.43
C HIS A 101 18.15 -4.30 -6.74
N GLU A 102 18.54 -3.35 -5.87
CA GLU A 102 19.77 -2.57 -6.01
C GLU A 102 21.03 -3.45 -5.91
N LEU A 103 21.05 -4.43 -5.00
CA LEU A 103 22.18 -5.37 -4.89
C LEU A 103 22.19 -6.37 -6.04
N LEU A 104 21.04 -6.92 -6.42
CA LEU A 104 20.94 -7.86 -7.54
C LEU A 104 21.39 -7.21 -8.84
N GLN A 105 20.92 -6.00 -9.15
CA GLN A 105 21.29 -5.27 -10.36
C GLN A 105 22.81 -5.02 -10.45
N ARG A 106 23.47 -4.69 -9.33
CA ARG A 106 24.91 -4.39 -9.31
C ARG A 106 25.80 -5.62 -9.28
N TYR A 107 25.37 -6.63 -8.55
CA TYR A 107 26.26 -7.70 -8.09
C TYR A 107 25.80 -9.09 -8.49
N TRP A 108 24.80 -9.23 -9.38
CA TRP A 108 24.27 -10.54 -9.78
C TRP A 108 25.34 -11.61 -9.97
N GLN A 109 26.41 -11.33 -10.71
CA GLN A 109 27.44 -12.35 -10.98
C GLN A 109 28.22 -12.82 -9.75
N GLN A 110 28.33 -12.00 -8.70
CA GLN A 110 29.23 -12.24 -7.55
C GLN A 110 28.50 -12.28 -6.20
N ILE A 111 27.22 -11.93 -6.14
CA ILE A 111 26.46 -11.87 -4.90
C ILE A 111 26.33 -13.27 -4.28
N HIS A 112 26.46 -13.37 -2.97
CA HIS A 112 26.35 -14.64 -2.27
C HIS A 112 24.89 -15.09 -2.13
N PRO A 113 24.62 -16.41 -2.26
CA PRO A 113 25.56 -17.45 -2.65
C PRO A 113 25.99 -17.35 -4.12
N GLU A 114 27.27 -17.63 -4.39
CA GLU A 114 27.80 -17.72 -5.76
C GLU A 114 27.08 -18.83 -6.56
N MET A 115 26.99 -18.65 -7.88
CA MET A 115 26.39 -19.65 -8.76
C MET A 115 27.42 -20.73 -9.10
N ASP A 116 27.04 -21.99 -8.99
CA ASP A 116 27.83 -23.12 -9.47
C ASP A 116 27.46 -23.41 -10.93
N GLU A 117 28.37 -23.23 -11.88
CA GLU A 117 28.16 -23.59 -13.31
C GLU A 117 26.85 -23.04 -13.93
N ASP A 118 26.48 -21.79 -13.62
CA ASP A 118 25.24 -21.11 -14.03
C ASP A 118 23.93 -21.71 -13.44
N ASP A 119 24.02 -22.56 -12.42
CA ASP A 119 22.86 -23.05 -11.67
C ASP A 119 22.24 -21.92 -10.80
N LEU A 120 20.99 -21.58 -11.11
CA LEU A 120 20.23 -20.54 -10.44
C LEU A 120 19.38 -21.06 -9.27
N ASP A 121 19.24 -22.38 -9.09
CA ASP A 121 18.24 -22.99 -8.20
C ASP A 121 18.34 -22.46 -6.77
N GLN A 122 19.56 -22.34 -6.23
CA GLN A 122 19.76 -21.84 -4.87
C GLN A 122 19.30 -20.38 -4.73
N ARG A 123 19.64 -19.53 -5.70
CA ARG A 123 19.26 -18.10 -5.66
C ARG A 123 17.77 -17.93 -5.88
N ILE A 124 17.18 -18.68 -6.81
CA ILE A 124 15.74 -18.72 -7.04
C ILE A 124 15.02 -19.12 -5.75
N GLY A 125 15.47 -20.18 -5.07
CA GLY A 125 14.87 -20.60 -3.80
C GLY A 125 14.95 -19.53 -2.71
N LEU A 126 16.10 -18.84 -2.58
CA LEU A 126 16.28 -17.76 -1.62
C LEU A 126 15.39 -16.54 -1.94
N LEU A 127 15.32 -16.15 -3.21
CA LEU A 127 14.50 -15.02 -3.66
C LEU A 127 13.01 -15.34 -3.58
N GLN A 128 12.61 -16.57 -3.88
CA GLN A 128 11.24 -17.03 -3.67
C GLN A 128 10.87 -16.99 -2.19
N GLY A 129 11.76 -17.43 -1.29
CA GLY A 129 11.58 -17.31 0.15
C GLY A 129 11.45 -15.85 0.60
N PHE A 130 12.31 -14.97 0.08
CA PHE A 130 12.23 -13.52 0.30
C PHE A 130 10.89 -12.93 -0.13
N ILE A 131 10.37 -13.32 -1.30
CA ILE A 131 9.11 -12.83 -1.84
C ILE A 131 7.93 -13.34 -1.01
N GLN A 132 7.92 -14.64 -0.68
CA GLN A 132 6.81 -15.29 0.03
C GLN A 132 6.58 -14.77 1.46
N GLN A 133 7.61 -14.24 2.13
CA GLN A 133 7.43 -13.62 3.45
C GLN A 133 6.78 -12.22 3.40
N LEU A 134 6.88 -11.49 2.29
CA LEU A 134 6.45 -10.09 2.22
C LEU A 134 4.97 -9.89 2.63
N PRO A 135 3.99 -10.70 2.17
CA PRO A 135 2.61 -10.53 2.59
C PRO A 135 2.41 -10.67 4.09
N SER A 136 3.11 -11.62 4.74
CA SER A 136 3.02 -11.81 6.18
C SER A 136 3.61 -10.62 6.94
N LEU A 137 4.75 -10.09 6.48
CA LEU A 137 5.34 -8.88 7.05
C LEU A 137 4.42 -7.67 6.90
N ILE A 138 3.89 -7.44 5.70
CA ILE A 138 2.95 -6.35 5.39
C ILE A 138 1.70 -6.45 6.27
N LYS A 139 1.15 -7.66 6.44
CA LYS A 139 -0.05 -7.88 7.27
C LYS A 139 0.21 -7.66 8.77
N SER A 140 1.47 -7.75 9.19
CA SER A 140 1.91 -7.55 10.57
C SER A 140 2.37 -6.12 10.86
N VAL A 141 2.22 -5.19 9.92
CA VAL A 141 2.52 -3.76 10.16
C VAL A 141 1.36 -3.10 10.92
N PRO A 142 1.62 -2.35 12.01
CA PRO A 142 0.59 -1.61 12.73
C PRO A 142 -0.11 -0.57 11.85
N LEU A 143 -1.44 -0.64 11.80
CA LEU A 143 -2.28 0.36 11.14
C LEU A 143 -2.78 1.44 12.11
N THR A 144 -2.73 1.16 13.42
CA THR A 144 -3.13 2.08 14.49
C THR A 144 -1.94 2.45 15.36
N SER A 145 -1.99 3.63 15.96
CA SER A 145 -1.03 4.09 16.97
C SER A 145 -1.78 4.44 18.25
N GLY A 146 -1.45 3.83 19.39
CA GLY A 146 -2.13 4.12 20.65
C GLY A 146 -1.86 3.07 21.73
N GLN A 147 -2.87 2.79 22.55
CA GLN A 147 -2.78 1.76 23.60
C GLN A 147 -2.56 0.35 23.03
N TYR A 148 -3.14 0.08 21.86
CA TYR A 148 -2.99 -1.18 21.13
C TYR A 148 -2.63 -0.87 19.67
N ASN A 149 -1.61 -1.58 19.18
CA ASN A 149 -1.20 -1.55 17.79
C ASN A 149 -1.91 -2.69 17.08
N TYR A 150 -2.98 -2.37 16.36
CA TYR A 150 -3.69 -3.35 15.54
C TYR A 150 -3.11 -3.38 14.13
N HIS A 151 -2.99 -4.58 13.58
CA HIS A 151 -2.38 -4.85 12.30
C HIS A 151 -3.46 -5.16 11.26
N LEU A 152 -3.06 -5.25 9.99
CA LEU A 152 -3.98 -5.69 8.94
C LEU A 152 -4.47 -7.14 9.16
N LEU A 153 -3.62 -8.00 9.72
CA LEU A 153 -4.02 -9.35 10.11
C LEU A 153 -5.17 -9.35 11.13
N ASP A 154 -5.13 -8.45 12.11
CA ASP A 154 -6.18 -8.33 13.12
C ASP A 154 -7.50 -7.86 12.49
N TYR A 155 -7.41 -6.94 11.53
CA TYR A 155 -8.55 -6.48 10.73
C TYR A 155 -9.15 -7.62 9.88
N ASP A 156 -8.32 -8.38 9.17
CA ASP A 156 -8.75 -9.52 8.36
C ASP A 156 -9.47 -10.58 9.22
N ASN A 157 -8.93 -10.88 10.40
CA ASN A 157 -9.54 -11.82 11.35
C ASN A 157 -10.87 -11.29 11.88
N ALA A 158 -10.93 -10.02 12.30
CA ALA A 158 -12.18 -9.39 12.76
C ALA A 158 -13.26 -9.41 11.67
N LEU A 159 -12.88 -9.13 10.42
CA LEU A 159 -13.78 -9.17 9.26
C LEU A 159 -14.27 -10.59 8.96
N TYR A 160 -13.39 -11.59 9.07
CA TYR A 160 -13.75 -13.01 8.90
C TYR A 160 -14.79 -13.46 9.93
N HIS A 161 -14.58 -13.15 11.22
CA HIS A 161 -15.51 -13.50 12.29
C HIS A 161 -16.86 -12.81 12.11
N GLU A 162 -16.87 -11.52 11.76
CA GLU A 162 -18.11 -10.77 11.52
C GLU A 162 -18.90 -11.33 10.32
N ASN A 163 -18.21 -11.67 9.23
CA ASN A 163 -18.85 -12.28 8.06
C ASN A 163 -19.43 -13.67 8.37
N ASN A 164 -18.75 -14.46 9.19
CA ASN A 164 -19.25 -15.78 9.60
C ASN A 164 -20.51 -15.66 10.48
N ARG A 165 -20.55 -14.69 11.40
CA ARG A 165 -21.73 -14.39 12.23
C ARG A 165 -22.93 -14.00 11.38
N ARG A 166 -22.74 -13.13 10.38
CA ARG A 166 -23.82 -12.73 9.45
C ARG A 166 -24.39 -13.89 8.64
N LYS A 167 -23.58 -14.91 8.33
CA LYS A 167 -24.02 -16.12 7.62
C LYS A 167 -24.77 -17.09 8.52
N HIS A 168 -24.46 -17.14 9.81
CA HIS A 168 -25.02 -18.09 10.78
C HIS A 168 -25.98 -17.39 11.75
N SER A 169 -27.05 -16.81 11.21
CA SER A 169 -28.09 -15.99 11.89
C SER A 169 -28.81 -16.63 13.11
N ASN A 170 -28.43 -17.84 13.53
CA ASN A 170 -29.05 -18.56 14.65
C ASN A 170 -28.13 -18.73 15.89
N GLU A 171 -26.89 -18.25 15.85
CA GLU A 171 -25.96 -18.31 16.99
C GLU A 171 -25.59 -16.88 17.44
N GLU A 172 -26.56 -16.15 18.00
CA GLU A 172 -26.32 -14.82 18.61
C GLU A 172 -25.41 -14.88 19.86
N ASP A 173 -25.09 -16.09 20.36
CA ASP A 173 -24.35 -16.33 21.61
C ASP A 173 -22.89 -16.80 21.43
N ALA A 174 -22.32 -16.75 20.22
CA ALA A 174 -20.88 -16.97 20.07
C ALA A 174 -20.13 -15.76 20.66
N ALA A 175 -19.52 -15.94 21.84
CA ALA A 175 -18.70 -14.91 22.47
C ALA A 175 -17.68 -14.35 21.47
N ILE A 176 -17.50 -13.01 21.44
CA ILE A 176 -16.45 -12.38 20.65
C ILE A 176 -15.10 -12.86 21.20
N VAL A 177 -14.51 -13.88 20.56
CA VAL A 177 -13.15 -14.31 20.84
C VAL A 177 -12.24 -13.43 20.00
N GLY A 178 -11.74 -12.33 20.57
CA GLY A 178 -10.73 -11.47 19.94
C GLY A 178 -11.20 -10.04 19.64
N LEU A 179 -10.52 -9.39 18.69
CA LEU A 179 -10.76 -8.01 18.29
C LEU A 179 -12.05 -7.88 17.47
N SER A 180 -12.94 -6.97 17.86
CA SER A 180 -14.10 -6.60 17.05
C SER A 180 -13.76 -5.51 16.02
N LEU A 181 -14.53 -5.47 14.93
CA LEU A 181 -14.36 -4.44 13.90
C LEU A 181 -14.58 -3.02 14.45
N GLU A 182 -15.53 -2.85 15.37
CA GLU A 182 -15.81 -1.56 16.03
C GLU A 182 -14.62 -1.07 16.87
N GLN A 183 -13.98 -1.97 17.63
CA GLN A 183 -12.77 -1.65 18.40
C GLN A 183 -11.61 -1.24 17.48
N PHE A 184 -11.42 -1.95 16.37
CA PHE A 184 -10.42 -1.58 15.37
C PHE A 184 -10.71 -0.19 14.78
N GLU A 185 -11.95 0.08 14.35
CA GLU A 185 -12.36 1.36 13.79
C GLU A 185 -12.19 2.51 14.77
N GLN A 186 -12.49 2.30 16.06
CA GLN A 186 -12.28 3.29 17.11
C GLN A 186 -10.79 3.58 17.32
N ALA A 187 -9.94 2.55 17.37
CA ALA A 187 -8.49 2.72 17.49
C ALA A 187 -7.91 3.45 16.27
N LEU A 188 -8.40 3.14 15.07
CA LEU A 188 -8.03 3.83 13.84
C LEU A 188 -8.50 5.28 13.83
N PHE A 189 -9.70 5.57 14.34
CA PHE A 189 -10.21 6.94 14.47
C PHE A 189 -9.32 7.79 15.39
N ASN A 190 -8.83 7.20 16.49
CA ASN A 190 -7.93 7.85 17.43
C ASN A 190 -6.48 7.96 16.92
N THR A 191 -6.14 7.24 15.84
CA THR A 191 -4.83 7.30 15.19
C THR A 191 -4.73 8.57 14.35
N SER A 192 -3.63 9.32 14.48
CA SER A 192 -3.47 10.60 13.77
C SER A 192 -3.54 10.44 12.24
N LYS A 193 -4.11 11.44 11.56
CA LYS A 193 -4.23 11.42 10.08
C LYS A 193 -2.88 11.48 9.38
N SER A 194 -1.90 12.16 9.96
CA SER A 194 -0.52 12.18 9.47
C SER A 194 0.09 10.77 9.50
N PHE A 195 -0.10 10.02 10.58
CA PHE A 195 0.35 8.62 10.66
C PHE A 195 -0.32 7.75 9.59
N GLN A 196 -1.65 7.83 9.46
CA GLN A 196 -2.40 7.07 8.43
C GLN A 196 -1.89 7.39 7.01
N TYR A 197 -1.68 8.68 6.72
CA TYR A 197 -1.15 9.13 5.44
C TYR A 197 0.28 8.63 5.18
N GLN A 198 1.18 8.78 6.16
CA GLN A 198 2.57 8.30 6.05
C GLN A 198 2.65 6.78 5.86
N ASN A 199 1.85 6.02 6.62
CA ASN A 199 1.76 4.56 6.44
C ASN A 199 1.28 4.20 5.03
N TYR A 200 0.26 4.90 4.53
CA TYR A 200 -0.26 4.64 3.19
C TYR A 200 0.75 5.00 2.09
N GLN A 201 1.47 6.11 2.21
CA GLN A 201 2.56 6.47 1.30
C GLN A 201 3.67 5.42 1.32
N ALA A 202 4.11 4.99 2.51
CA ALA A 202 5.13 3.95 2.62
C ALA A 202 4.67 2.60 2.03
N PHE A 203 3.37 2.27 2.09
CA PHE A 203 2.84 1.11 1.38
C PHE A 203 2.81 1.31 -0.14
N GLN A 204 2.52 2.51 -0.65
CA GLN A 204 2.65 2.81 -2.08
C GLN A 204 4.11 2.64 -2.55
N ASP A 205 5.08 3.03 -1.73
CA ASP A 205 6.50 2.81 -2.03
C ASP A 205 6.82 1.31 -2.14
N ILE A 206 6.24 0.44 -1.31
CA ILE A 206 6.37 -1.02 -1.47
C ILE A 206 5.93 -1.46 -2.87
N LEU A 207 4.79 -0.96 -3.37
CA LEU A 207 4.31 -1.29 -4.71
C LEU A 207 5.29 -0.82 -5.79
N THR A 208 5.84 0.38 -5.66
CA THR A 208 6.86 0.90 -6.59
C THR A 208 8.11 0.04 -6.58
N GLN A 209 8.66 -0.27 -5.41
CA GLN A 209 9.87 -1.09 -5.28
C GLN A 209 9.63 -2.53 -5.74
N TRP A 210 8.42 -3.06 -5.54
CA TRP A 210 8.03 -4.37 -6.03
C TRP A 210 8.08 -4.45 -7.56
N GLN A 211 7.59 -3.43 -8.28
CA GLN A 211 7.70 -3.40 -9.75
C GLN A 211 9.18 -3.37 -10.21
N GLN A 212 10.04 -2.62 -9.52
CA GLN A 212 11.48 -2.60 -9.83
C GLN A 212 12.12 -3.98 -9.61
N LEU A 213 11.81 -4.64 -8.47
CA LEU A 213 12.33 -5.98 -8.20
C LEU A 213 11.88 -6.99 -9.26
N LYS A 214 10.60 -6.98 -9.66
CA LYS A 214 10.10 -7.87 -10.72
C LYS A 214 10.87 -7.67 -12.03
N GLN A 215 11.04 -6.42 -12.46
CA GLN A 215 11.77 -6.11 -13.68
C GLN A 215 13.21 -6.63 -13.63
N ILE A 216 13.92 -6.40 -12.52
CA ILE A 216 15.30 -6.88 -12.35
C ILE A 216 15.35 -8.42 -12.35
N LEU A 217 14.41 -9.10 -11.68
CA LEU A 217 14.37 -10.56 -11.68
C LEU A 217 14.08 -11.14 -13.06
N ASP A 218 13.13 -10.56 -13.81
CA ASP A 218 12.84 -10.96 -15.19
C ASP A 218 14.06 -10.78 -16.11
N GLU A 219 14.78 -9.67 -15.98
CA GLU A 219 15.99 -9.39 -16.75
C GLU A 219 17.15 -10.35 -16.40
N LEU A 220 17.31 -10.71 -15.13
CA LEU A 220 18.43 -11.53 -14.65
C LEU A 220 18.21 -13.04 -14.82
N MET A 221 16.96 -13.51 -14.70
CA MET A 221 16.63 -14.94 -14.72
C MET A 221 16.04 -15.39 -16.07
N GLY A 222 15.54 -14.47 -16.89
CA GLY A 222 14.98 -14.81 -18.20
C GLY A 222 13.86 -15.84 -18.12
N LEU A 223 14.09 -17.03 -18.69
CA LEU A 223 13.09 -18.11 -18.72
C LEU A 223 12.90 -18.80 -17.35
N ASP A 224 13.87 -18.68 -16.45
CA ASP A 224 13.83 -19.27 -15.11
C ASP A 224 13.15 -18.35 -14.08
N ALA A 225 12.71 -17.15 -14.50
CA ALA A 225 12.00 -16.21 -13.64
C ALA A 225 10.66 -16.80 -13.15
N PRO A 226 10.37 -16.73 -11.83
CA PRO A 226 9.11 -17.25 -11.29
C PRO A 226 7.91 -16.36 -11.69
N SER A 227 6.72 -16.94 -11.70
CA SER A 227 5.49 -16.14 -11.87
C SER A 227 5.22 -15.29 -10.63
N PHE A 228 4.98 -13.98 -10.87
CA PHE A 228 4.64 -13.02 -9.82
C PHE A 228 3.12 -12.83 -9.62
N ALA A 229 2.27 -13.50 -10.40
CA ALA A 229 0.83 -13.23 -10.45
C ALA A 229 0.11 -13.38 -9.10
N ILE A 230 0.49 -14.37 -8.29
CA ILE A 230 -0.09 -14.58 -6.95
C ILE A 230 0.29 -13.42 -6.02
N MET A 231 1.54 -12.96 -6.10
CA MET A 231 2.02 -11.85 -5.29
C MET A 231 1.35 -10.54 -5.70
N ASP A 232 1.25 -10.28 -7.01
CA ASP A 232 0.56 -9.10 -7.55
C ASP A 232 -0.90 -9.05 -7.07
N SER A 233 -1.65 -10.15 -7.21
CA SER A 233 -3.03 -10.23 -6.70
C SER A 233 -3.11 -10.00 -5.19
N THR A 234 -2.16 -10.53 -4.42
CA THR A 234 -2.13 -10.37 -2.96
C THR A 234 -1.86 -8.91 -2.57
N LEU A 235 -0.93 -8.24 -3.25
CA LEU A 235 -0.64 -6.82 -3.01
C LEU A 235 -1.79 -5.92 -3.43
N ASP A 236 -2.48 -6.23 -4.52
CA ASP A 236 -3.69 -5.52 -4.97
C ASP A 236 -4.84 -5.64 -3.94
N ASP A 237 -5.05 -6.83 -3.38
CA ASP A 237 -6.05 -7.07 -2.33
C ASP A 237 -5.72 -6.28 -1.06
N ILE A 238 -4.45 -6.28 -0.65
CA ILE A 238 -3.98 -5.48 0.49
C ILE A 238 -4.15 -3.99 0.20
N HIS A 239 -3.78 -3.54 -1.00
CA HIS A 239 -3.91 -2.14 -1.41
C HIS A 239 -5.36 -1.67 -1.35
N SER A 240 -6.28 -2.45 -1.93
CA SER A 240 -7.72 -2.21 -1.89
C SER A 240 -8.25 -2.13 -0.47
N THR A 241 -7.77 -3.01 0.41
CA THR A 241 -8.16 -3.02 1.83
C THR A 241 -7.64 -1.79 2.55
N LEU A 242 -6.36 -1.44 2.40
CA LEU A 242 -5.78 -0.23 2.99
C LEU A 242 -6.46 1.05 2.49
N ARG A 243 -6.85 1.10 1.20
CA ARG A 243 -7.62 2.22 0.64
C ARG A 243 -8.95 2.43 1.35
N LYS A 244 -9.66 1.35 1.65
CA LYS A 244 -10.94 1.36 2.37
C LYS A 244 -10.74 1.73 3.84
N VAL A 245 -9.79 1.08 4.51
CA VAL A 245 -9.48 1.29 5.93
C VAL A 245 -9.11 2.75 6.20
N TYR A 246 -8.14 3.28 5.46
CA TYR A 246 -7.70 4.66 5.65
C TYR A 246 -8.60 5.72 5.00
N LYS A 247 -9.58 5.31 4.20
CA LYS A 247 -10.45 6.21 3.42
C LYS A 247 -9.62 7.20 2.59
N THR A 248 -8.71 6.64 1.79
CA THR A 248 -7.63 7.38 1.10
C THR A 248 -8.11 8.54 0.22
N ASP A 249 -9.35 8.52 -0.24
CA ASP A 249 -9.95 9.61 -1.02
C ASP A 249 -10.01 10.94 -0.21
N ALA A 250 -9.98 10.86 1.12
CA ALA A 250 -9.90 12.02 2.00
C ALA A 250 -8.46 12.57 2.17
N PHE A 251 -7.42 11.86 1.74
CA PHE A 251 -6.04 12.33 1.88
C PHE A 251 -5.69 13.51 0.98
N GLY A 252 -6.39 13.69 -0.16
CA GLY A 252 -6.21 14.82 -1.06
C GLY A 252 -6.51 16.21 -0.46
N THR A 253 -7.11 16.27 0.74
CA THR A 253 -7.29 17.55 1.48
C THR A 253 -6.14 17.85 2.45
N ILE A 254 -5.20 16.92 2.67
CA ILE A 254 -4.10 17.09 3.63
C ILE A 254 -2.92 17.87 3.01
N GLU A 255 -2.74 17.84 1.68
CA GLU A 255 -1.66 18.57 0.99
C GLU A 255 -1.71 20.10 1.13
N GLN A 256 -2.81 20.69 1.63
CA GLN A 256 -2.95 22.14 1.81
C GLN A 256 -2.85 22.64 3.26
N SER A 257 -2.53 21.79 4.23
CA SER A 257 -2.43 22.22 5.64
C SER A 257 -1.08 21.87 6.28
N VAL A 258 0.02 22.23 5.60
CA VAL A 258 1.26 22.51 6.32
C VAL A 258 1.15 23.95 6.85
N PRO A 259 1.13 24.19 8.18
CA PRO A 259 1.35 25.52 8.70
C PRO A 259 2.82 25.85 8.42
N VAL A 260 3.07 26.58 7.34
CA VAL A 260 4.37 27.22 7.14
C VAL A 260 4.51 28.22 8.28
N GLN A 261 5.27 27.86 9.30
CA GLN A 261 5.85 28.82 10.22
C GLN A 261 6.85 29.64 9.40
N SER A 262 6.35 30.69 8.78
CA SER A 262 7.17 31.72 8.16
C SER A 262 7.90 32.45 9.29
N GLU A 263 9.16 32.08 9.53
CA GLU A 263 10.10 32.99 10.17
C GLU A 263 10.16 34.24 9.30
N VAL A 264 9.68 35.34 9.88
CA VAL A 264 9.64 36.65 9.25
C VAL A 264 11.08 37.18 9.22
N ILE A 265 11.81 36.87 8.15
CA ILE A 265 12.98 37.65 7.76
C ILE A 265 12.45 38.92 7.08
N VAL A 266 12.55 40.04 7.80
CA VAL A 266 12.17 41.36 7.31
C VAL A 266 13.20 41.80 6.27
N THR A 267 12.83 41.74 4.99
CA THR A 267 13.48 42.53 3.93
C THR A 267 12.49 43.53 3.35
N PRO A 268 12.92 44.77 3.08
CA PRO A 268 11.99 45.86 2.75
C PRO A 268 11.38 45.65 1.37
N THR A 269 10.07 45.92 1.34
CA THR A 269 9.16 45.87 0.22
C THR A 269 9.49 46.93 -0.85
N VAL A 270 9.66 46.49 -2.10
CA VAL A 270 9.37 47.32 -3.27
C VAL A 270 7.93 47.01 -3.67
N GLN A 271 7.03 47.98 -3.47
CA GLN A 271 5.63 47.89 -3.86
C GLN A 271 5.52 47.99 -5.39
N VAL A 272 5.10 46.91 -6.03
CA VAL A 272 4.46 46.96 -7.34
C VAL A 272 2.99 46.62 -7.13
N GLN A 273 2.14 47.62 -7.37
CA GLN A 273 0.69 47.46 -7.37
C GLN A 273 0.29 46.61 -8.57
N THR A 274 -0.28 45.44 -8.32
CA THR A 274 -1.10 44.72 -9.31
C THR A 274 -2.51 44.58 -8.77
N ALA A 275 -3.46 45.03 -9.58
CA ALA A 275 -4.89 45.01 -9.31
C ALA A 275 -5.40 43.57 -9.12
N PRO A 276 -6.47 43.35 -8.34
CA PRO A 276 -7.05 42.03 -8.17
C PRO A 276 -7.70 41.58 -9.47
N VAL A 277 -7.13 40.54 -10.10
CA VAL A 277 -7.79 39.77 -11.15
C VAL A 277 -8.76 38.82 -10.45
N GLN A 278 -10.07 39.02 -10.65
CA GLN A 278 -11.10 38.11 -10.19
C GLN A 278 -10.97 36.79 -10.94
N ALA A 279 -10.53 35.73 -10.25
CA ALA A 279 -10.62 34.37 -10.75
C ALA A 279 -12.07 33.89 -10.60
N THR A 280 -12.82 33.89 -11.70
CA THR A 280 -14.12 33.20 -11.82
C THR A 280 -13.87 31.69 -11.93
N GLY A 281 -13.59 31.04 -10.81
CA GLY A 281 -13.51 29.59 -10.68
C GLY A 281 -14.68 29.06 -9.85
N PHE A 282 -15.06 27.81 -10.09
CA PHE A 282 -16.06 27.12 -9.26
C PHE A 282 -15.64 27.11 -7.79
N GLN A 283 -16.46 27.68 -6.91
CA GLN A 283 -16.24 27.70 -5.46
C GLN A 283 -17.41 27.01 -4.77
N ALA A 284 -17.20 25.77 -4.31
CA ALA A 284 -18.22 25.01 -3.61
C ALA A 284 -18.54 25.63 -2.24
N GLN A 285 -19.79 26.07 -2.06
CA GLN A 285 -20.27 26.60 -0.78
C GLN A 285 -20.82 25.46 0.09
N THR A 286 -20.36 25.33 1.32
CA THR A 286 -20.68 24.21 2.24
C THR A 286 -22.16 24.06 2.60
N GLN A 287 -23.00 25.07 2.36
CA GLN A 287 -24.40 25.07 2.80
C GLN A 287 -25.43 24.84 1.68
N ASN A 288 -25.03 24.67 0.41
CA ASN A 288 -26.00 24.62 -0.68
C ASN A 288 -25.60 23.69 -1.83
N HIS A 289 -25.75 22.38 -1.61
CA HIS A 289 -25.38 21.34 -2.58
C HIS A 289 -26.08 21.49 -3.95
N LEU A 290 -27.35 21.93 -3.96
CA LEU A 290 -28.08 22.18 -5.21
C LEU A 290 -27.46 23.31 -6.03
N ALA A 291 -27.11 24.43 -5.38
CA ALA A 291 -26.46 25.56 -6.04
C ALA A 291 -25.05 25.20 -6.53
N ASN A 292 -24.29 24.42 -5.75
CA ASN A 292 -22.98 23.92 -6.17
C ASN A 292 -23.10 22.97 -7.37
N ARG A 293 -24.12 22.10 -7.40
CA ARG A 293 -24.34 21.21 -8.54
C ARG A 293 -24.64 22.00 -9.82
N GLU A 294 -25.49 23.02 -9.73
CA GLU A 294 -25.83 23.88 -10.87
C GLU A 294 -24.61 24.64 -11.40
N GLN A 295 -23.80 25.23 -10.51
CA GLN A 295 -22.56 25.90 -10.88
C GLN A 295 -21.52 24.93 -11.49
N ALA A 296 -21.39 23.72 -10.96
CA ALA A 296 -20.50 22.70 -11.51
C ALA A 296 -20.92 22.31 -12.93
N MET A 297 -22.23 22.20 -13.19
CA MET A 297 -22.75 21.88 -14.51
C MET A 297 -22.51 22.99 -15.53
N LEU A 298 -22.58 24.26 -15.14
CA LEU A 298 -22.26 25.39 -16.01
C LEU A 298 -20.78 25.37 -16.43
N VAL A 299 -19.87 25.13 -15.48
CA VAL A 299 -18.43 25.01 -15.78
C VAL A 299 -18.14 23.80 -16.67
N LEU A 300 -18.83 22.68 -16.46
CA LEU A 300 -18.71 21.50 -17.31
C LEU A 300 -19.17 21.75 -18.74
N GLN A 301 -20.23 22.56 -18.92
CA GLN A 301 -20.70 23.00 -20.23
C GLN A 301 -19.67 23.89 -20.93
N ASP A 302 -19.10 24.87 -20.22
CA ASP A 302 -18.05 25.75 -20.78
C ASP A 302 -16.82 24.95 -21.25
N ILE A 303 -16.41 23.94 -20.47
CA ILE A 303 -15.30 23.04 -20.84
C ILE A 303 -15.68 22.21 -22.06
N SER A 304 -16.90 21.65 -22.10
CA SER A 304 -17.39 20.88 -23.25
C SER A 304 -17.42 21.71 -24.53
N ASP A 305 -17.89 22.96 -24.47
CA ASP A 305 -17.97 23.86 -25.62
C ASP A 305 -16.56 24.23 -26.13
N TYR A 306 -15.61 24.42 -25.21
CA TYR A 306 -14.21 24.65 -25.56
C TYR A 306 -13.59 23.45 -26.29
N PHE A 307 -13.75 22.23 -25.77
CA PHE A 307 -13.22 21.02 -26.42
C PHE A 307 -13.93 20.69 -27.73
N GLN A 308 -15.21 21.04 -27.86
CA GLN A 308 -15.93 20.90 -29.13
C GLN A 308 -15.40 21.87 -30.21
N ALA A 309 -15.08 23.10 -29.83
CA ALA A 309 -14.56 24.11 -30.76
C ALA A 309 -13.11 23.83 -31.19
N ASN A 310 -12.27 23.31 -30.29
CA ASN A 310 -10.84 23.12 -30.54
C ASN A 310 -10.46 21.67 -30.91
N GLU A 311 -11.21 20.67 -30.45
CA GLU A 311 -10.92 19.24 -30.63
C GLU A 311 -12.19 18.38 -30.86
N PRO A 312 -12.95 18.60 -31.95
CA PRO A 312 -14.25 17.97 -32.17
C PRO A 312 -14.22 16.45 -32.31
N HIS A 313 -13.07 15.87 -32.64
CA HIS A 313 -12.88 14.42 -32.79
C HIS A 313 -12.11 13.77 -31.62
N SER A 314 -11.85 14.53 -30.55
CA SER A 314 -11.19 14.00 -29.36
C SER A 314 -12.16 13.11 -28.57
N PRO A 315 -11.72 11.94 -28.08
CA PRO A 315 -12.51 11.12 -27.15
C PRO A 315 -12.99 11.91 -25.92
N VAL A 316 -12.22 12.91 -25.48
CA VAL A 316 -12.56 13.79 -24.35
C VAL A 316 -13.79 14.64 -24.66
N SER A 317 -13.85 15.24 -25.85
CA SER A 317 -14.99 16.05 -26.32
C SER A 317 -16.27 15.21 -26.37
N TYR A 318 -16.19 14.00 -26.94
CA TYR A 318 -17.31 13.06 -26.99
C TYR A 318 -17.79 12.63 -25.58
N MET A 319 -16.86 12.33 -24.67
CA MET A 319 -17.18 11.89 -23.31
C MET A 319 -17.78 13.01 -22.44
N LEU A 320 -17.34 14.26 -22.61
CA LEU A 320 -17.90 15.42 -21.91
C LEU A 320 -19.35 15.66 -22.33
N GLN A 321 -19.65 15.65 -23.63
CA GLN A 321 -21.02 15.79 -24.15
C GLN A 321 -21.93 14.66 -23.64
N LYS A 322 -21.43 13.42 -23.61
CA LYS A 322 -22.17 12.26 -23.12
C LYS A 322 -22.46 12.38 -21.62
N THR A 323 -21.47 12.83 -20.84
CA THR A 323 -21.60 13.06 -19.39
C THR A 323 -22.64 14.15 -19.09
N ILE A 324 -22.63 15.26 -19.82
CA ILE A 324 -23.64 16.34 -19.67
C ILE A 324 -25.04 15.80 -19.98
N LYS A 325 -25.20 15.05 -21.07
CA LYS A 325 -26.49 14.43 -21.44
C LYS A 325 -26.99 13.45 -20.35
N TRP A 326 -26.10 12.64 -19.78
CA TRP A 326 -26.44 11.72 -18.69
C TRP A 326 -26.83 12.44 -17.40
N SER A 327 -26.18 13.57 -17.09
CA SER A 327 -26.47 14.33 -15.87
C SER A 327 -27.90 14.93 -15.82
N GLN A 328 -28.51 15.11 -16.99
CA GLN A 328 -29.86 15.67 -17.17
C GLN A 328 -30.93 14.58 -17.27
N MET A 329 -30.52 13.31 -17.36
CA MET A 329 -31.41 12.18 -17.55
C MET A 329 -31.81 11.56 -16.19
N PRO A 330 -33.09 11.25 -15.98
CA PRO A 330 -33.53 10.43 -14.84
C PRO A 330 -32.84 9.06 -14.85
N LEU A 331 -32.48 8.55 -13.66
CA LEU A 331 -31.71 7.32 -13.50
C LEU A 331 -32.29 6.11 -14.26
N HIS A 332 -33.61 5.97 -14.30
CA HIS A 332 -34.30 4.86 -14.98
C HIS A 332 -34.14 4.92 -16.51
N GLU A 333 -34.12 6.12 -17.09
CA GLU A 333 -33.93 6.33 -18.53
C GLU A 333 -32.46 6.13 -18.93
N TRP A 334 -31.53 6.52 -18.05
CA TRP A 334 -30.10 6.24 -18.22
C TRP A 334 -29.80 4.74 -18.18
N LEU A 335 -30.35 4.02 -17.19
CA LEU A 335 -30.18 2.57 -17.04
C LEU A 335 -30.67 1.81 -18.27
N ALA A 336 -31.80 2.22 -18.86
CA ALA A 336 -32.33 1.63 -20.08
C ALA A 336 -31.45 1.88 -21.33
N GLN A 337 -30.68 2.97 -21.38
CA GLN A 337 -29.75 3.25 -22.49
C GLN A 337 -28.38 2.57 -22.36
N VAL A 338 -27.94 2.30 -21.13
CA VAL A 338 -26.60 1.75 -20.85
C VAL A 338 -26.61 0.22 -20.77
N ILE A 339 -27.72 -0.38 -20.34
CA ILE A 339 -27.87 -1.84 -20.22
C ILE A 339 -28.52 -2.37 -21.50
N LYS A 340 -27.75 -3.12 -22.31
CA LYS A 340 -28.22 -3.69 -23.58
C LYS A 340 -28.88 -5.07 -23.48
N ASP A 341 -28.95 -5.66 -22.27
CA ASP A 341 -29.54 -6.98 -22.05
C ASP A 341 -30.78 -6.90 -21.13
N ASP A 342 -31.93 -7.33 -21.64
CA ASP A 342 -33.27 -7.25 -21.02
C ASP A 342 -33.54 -8.28 -19.90
N GLN A 343 -32.56 -8.54 -19.03
CA GLN A 343 -32.73 -9.50 -17.91
C GLN A 343 -32.42 -8.96 -16.48
N PRO A 344 -31.69 -7.85 -16.24
CA PRO A 344 -31.53 -7.30 -14.89
C PRO A 344 -32.51 -6.15 -14.55
N LEU A 345 -33.21 -5.56 -15.53
CA LEU A 345 -33.99 -4.33 -15.33
C LEU A 345 -35.26 -4.54 -14.49
N GLN A 346 -35.95 -5.68 -14.62
CA GLN A 346 -37.13 -6.00 -13.80
C GLN A 346 -36.76 -6.17 -12.31
N MET A 347 -35.63 -6.80 -12.03
CA MET A 347 -35.18 -7.06 -10.66
C MET A 347 -34.76 -5.77 -9.93
N VAL A 348 -34.21 -4.79 -10.65
CA VAL A 348 -33.87 -3.47 -10.10
C VAL A 348 -35.10 -2.58 -9.93
N GLN A 349 -36.10 -2.67 -10.81
CA GLN A 349 -37.37 -1.92 -10.68
C GLN A 349 -38.21 -2.41 -9.50
N ASP A 350 -38.22 -3.72 -9.23
CA ASP A 350 -38.88 -4.31 -8.06
C ASP A 350 -38.17 -3.93 -6.74
N ILE A 351 -36.84 -3.88 -6.72
CA ILE A 351 -36.06 -3.47 -5.54
C ILE A 351 -36.23 -1.96 -5.24
N LEU A 352 -36.40 -1.13 -6.27
CA LEU A 352 -36.59 0.32 -6.12
C LEU A 352 -38.05 0.75 -5.97
N GLY A 353 -39.01 -0.19 -6.02
CA GLY A 353 -40.42 0.05 -5.72
C GLY A 353 -41.17 0.94 -6.72
N VAL A 354 -40.68 1.05 -7.96
CA VAL A 354 -41.32 1.88 -8.99
C VAL A 354 -42.23 1.00 -9.86
N GLN A 355 -43.54 1.09 -9.63
CA GLN A 355 -44.52 0.38 -10.47
C GLN A 355 -44.63 1.05 -11.84
N PRO A 356 -44.70 0.28 -12.95
CA PRO A 356 -45.00 0.84 -14.25
C PRO A 356 -46.41 1.43 -14.23
N LYS A 357 -46.54 2.66 -14.70
CA LYS A 357 -47.82 3.32 -14.90
C LYS A 357 -48.53 2.60 -16.05
N ASN A 358 -49.55 1.80 -15.73
CA ASN A 358 -50.39 1.15 -16.73
C ASN A 358 -51.10 2.22 -17.57
N GLU A 359 -50.66 2.44 -18.81
CA GLU A 359 -51.45 3.11 -19.83
C GLU A 359 -52.39 2.09 -20.50
N TYR A 360 -53.52 1.85 -19.84
CA TYR A 360 -54.78 1.49 -20.47
C TYR A 360 -55.92 2.11 -19.65
N GLU A 361 -56.13 3.42 -19.85
CA GLU A 361 -57.45 4.06 -19.96
C GLU A 361 -57.43 5.00 -21.15
#